data_AF-A0A846D866-F1
#
_entry.id   AF-A0A846D866-F1
#
_cell.length_a   1.000
_cell.length_b   1.000
_cell.length_c   1.000
_cell.angle_alpha   90.00
_cell.angle_beta   90.00
_cell.angle_gamma   90.00
#
_symmetry.space_group_name_H-M   'P 1'
#
loop_
_entity.id
_entity.type
_entity.pdbx_description
1 polymer ?
#
loop_
_entity_poly.entity_id
_entity_poly.type
_entity_poly.pdbx_seq_one_letter_code
_entity_poly.pdbx_strand_id
1 'polypeptide(L)'
;MSSSRDLILLITHSGDFFTIDRVAEALSKKGARPFRFDTDKFPLDVQLRAQFDQSQSSYRLKYGPEVISSEDVKAVWMRRIWEPNLGENLDPQFQESCIRESLATLSGLWDSLRGVRWIDDLAKAGAANNKQRQLRVASEVGLVIPKTLITNDPEAVKEFFQQVKGKMVTKL
;
A
#
# COMPACT_ATOMS: atom_id res chain seq x y z
N MET A 1 31.74 5.20 7.76
CA MET A 1 31.15 4.34 8.81
C MET A 1 29.80 3.89 8.30
N SER A 2 29.65 2.60 7.98
CA SER A 2 28.34 2.06 7.55
C SER A 2 27.43 2.08 8.76
N SER A 3 26.52 3.07 8.83
CA SER A 3 25.41 3.02 9.78
C SER A 3 24.64 1.74 9.48
N SER A 4 24.55 0.84 10.47
CA SER A 4 23.77 -0.39 10.33
C SER A 4 22.31 0.00 10.15
N ARG A 5 21.80 -0.07 8.92
CA ARG A 5 20.36 0.05 8.65
C ARG A 5 19.64 -1.07 9.42
N ASP A 6 18.95 -0.71 10.49
CA ASP A 6 18.16 -1.61 11.34
C ASP A 6 16.66 -1.26 11.32
N LEU A 7 16.29 -0.14 10.69
CA LEU A 7 14.92 0.35 10.65
C LEU A 7 14.07 -0.40 9.63
N ILE A 8 12.87 -0.82 10.05
CA ILE A 8 11.89 -1.48 9.19
C ILE A 8 10.64 -0.61 9.14
N LEU A 9 10.36 -0.04 7.97
CA LEU A 9 9.18 0.79 7.76
C LEU A 9 7.95 -0.11 7.60
N LEU A 10 6.95 0.07 8.46
CA LEU A 10 5.69 -0.67 8.42
C LEU A 10 4.60 0.28 7.90
N ILE A 11 4.24 0.13 6.62
CA ILE A 11 3.23 0.97 5.98
C ILE A 11 1.85 0.36 6.23
N THR A 12 0.99 1.08 6.95
CA THR A 12 -0.35 0.64 7.31
C THR A 12 -1.33 1.83 7.40
N HIS A 13 -2.41 1.68 8.17
CA HIS A 13 -3.37 2.74 8.49
C HIS A 13 -3.70 2.77 9.99
N SER A 14 -4.19 3.91 10.49
CA SER A 14 -4.40 4.16 11.92
C SER A 14 -5.39 3.21 12.62
N GLY A 15 -6.25 2.54 11.84
CA GLY A 15 -7.20 1.53 12.31
C GLY A 15 -6.68 0.08 12.30
N ASP A 16 -5.42 -0.17 11.94
CA ASP A 16 -4.79 -1.49 12.08
C ASP A 16 -4.15 -1.61 13.48
N PHE A 17 -4.44 -2.69 14.20
CA PHE A 17 -3.96 -2.91 15.57
C PHE A 17 -3.30 -4.28 15.71
N PHE A 18 -4.10 -5.35 15.60
CA PHE A 18 -3.62 -6.70 15.92
C PHE A 18 -2.42 -7.17 15.08
N THR A 19 -2.46 -6.96 13.76
CA THR A 19 -1.42 -7.52 12.86
C THR A 19 -0.14 -6.69 12.95
N ILE A 20 -0.29 -5.36 12.95
CA ILE A 20 0.83 -4.42 12.96
C ILE A 20 1.64 -4.54 14.26
N ASP A 21 0.97 -4.63 15.41
CA ASP A 21 1.64 -4.70 16.72
C ASP A 21 2.43 -6.01 16.88
N ARG A 22 1.86 -7.14 16.43
CA ARG A 22 2.53 -8.46 16.48
C ARG A 22 3.79 -8.49 15.62
N VAL A 23 3.74 -7.90 14.43
CA VAL A 23 4.91 -7.84 13.54
C VAL A 23 5.97 -6.89 14.11
N ALA A 24 5.57 -5.71 14.61
CA ALA A 24 6.49 -4.77 15.25
C ALA A 24 7.19 -5.40 16.47
N GLU A 25 6.46 -6.10 17.33
CA GLU A 25 7.00 -6.81 18.49
C GLU A 25 8.01 -7.89 18.05
N ALA A 26 7.65 -8.70 17.05
CA ALA A 26 8.52 -9.77 16.55
C ALA A 26 9.81 -9.23 15.91
N LEU A 27 9.73 -8.10 15.18
CA LEU A 27 10.89 -7.40 14.63
C LEU A 27 11.80 -6.85 15.72
N SER A 28 11.21 -6.23 16.75
CA SER A 28 11.93 -5.70 17.91
C SER A 28 12.69 -6.80 18.66
N LYS A 29 12.05 -7.96 18.88
CA LYS A 29 12.69 -9.15 19.48
C LYS A 29 13.86 -9.70 18.66
N LYS A 30 13.94 -9.37 17.37
CA LYS A 30 15.05 -9.75 16.47
C LYS A 30 16.10 -8.65 16.34
N GLY A 31 16.01 -7.57 17.13
CA GLY A 31 16.96 -6.46 17.13
C GLY A 31 16.78 -5.47 15.98
N ALA A 32 15.64 -5.50 15.28
CA ALA A 32 15.28 -4.47 14.30
C ALA A 32 14.47 -3.36 14.96
N ARG A 33 14.48 -2.16 14.37
CA ARG A 33 13.69 -1.03 14.82
C ARG A 33 12.46 -0.85 13.91
N PRO A 34 11.27 -1.34 14.28
CA PRO A 34 10.07 -1.08 13.50
C PRO A 34 9.69 0.41 13.60
N PHE A 35 9.28 1.00 12.49
CA PHE A 35 8.66 2.32 12.45
C PHE A 35 7.29 2.19 11.78
N ARG A 36 6.22 2.45 12.54
CA ARG A 36 4.84 2.42 12.02
C ARG A 36 4.55 3.72 11.28
N PHE A 37 4.11 3.61 10.03
CA PHE A 37 3.62 4.73 9.24
C PHE A 37 2.18 4.47 8.81
N ASP A 38 1.26 5.21 9.43
CA ASP A 38 -0.16 5.23 9.07
C ASP A 38 -0.39 6.20 7.91
N THR A 39 -0.64 5.69 6.69
CA THR A 39 -0.70 6.54 5.49
C THR A 39 -1.93 7.44 5.43
N ASP A 40 -3.03 7.03 6.08
CA ASP A 40 -4.25 7.83 6.23
C ASP A 40 -4.02 9.07 7.09
N LYS A 41 -2.95 9.08 7.91
CA LYS A 41 -2.58 10.21 8.75
C LYS A 41 -1.73 11.26 8.05
N PHE A 42 -1.22 10.96 6.85
CA PHE A 42 -0.62 11.96 5.99
C PHE A 42 -1.71 12.68 5.19
N PRO A 43 -1.69 14.02 5.07
CA PRO A 43 -0.65 14.96 5.49
C PRO A 43 -0.90 15.66 6.85
N LEU A 44 -2.00 15.37 7.55
CA LEU A 44 -2.41 16.17 8.72
C LEU A 44 -1.54 15.92 9.96
N ASP A 45 -1.25 14.66 10.28
CA ASP A 45 -0.50 14.25 11.48
C ASP A 45 0.93 13.80 11.14
N VAL A 46 1.24 13.62 9.86
CA VAL A 46 2.54 13.15 9.35
C VAL A 46 3.17 14.22 8.49
N GLN A 47 4.42 14.57 8.80
CA GLN A 47 5.18 15.52 8.00
C GLN A 47 6.21 14.78 7.16
N LEU A 48 6.25 15.09 5.87
CA LEU A 48 7.24 14.58 4.94
C LEU A 48 8.01 15.74 4.34
N ARG A 49 9.34 15.66 4.42
CA ARG A 49 10.25 16.60 3.76
C ARG A 49 11.10 15.86 2.76
N ALA A 50 11.01 16.26 1.50
CA ALA A 50 11.93 15.86 0.45
C ALA A 50 12.83 17.05 0.10
N GLN A 51 14.14 16.84 0.01
CA GLN A 51 15.09 17.83 -0.46
C GLN A 51 15.95 17.25 -1.56
N PHE A 52 16.16 18.03 -2.61
CA PHE A 52 16.95 17.66 -3.77
C PHE A 52 17.98 18.75 -4.03
N ASP A 53 19.23 18.36 -4.22
CA ASP A 53 20.27 19.19 -4.79
C ASP A 53 20.99 18.42 -5.92
N GLN A 54 22.03 19.01 -6.53
CA GLN A 54 22.75 18.39 -7.64
C GLN A 54 23.43 17.06 -7.29
N SER A 55 23.63 16.78 -6.00
CA SER A 55 24.44 15.67 -5.49
C SER A 55 23.65 14.70 -4.61
N GLN A 56 22.54 15.13 -3.99
CA GLN A 56 21.83 14.35 -2.98
C GLN A 56 20.31 14.54 -3.05
N SER A 57 19.60 13.45 -2.74
CA SER A 57 18.16 13.44 -2.49
C SER A 57 17.93 12.89 -1.08
N SER A 58 17.26 13.64 -0.21
CA SER A 58 16.94 13.17 1.15
C SER A 58 15.44 13.25 1.43
N TYR A 59 14.92 12.22 2.08
CA TYR A 59 13.54 12.16 2.57
C TYR A 59 13.56 11.98 4.08
N ARG A 60 12.83 12.84 4.79
CA ARG A 60 12.59 12.71 6.22
C ARG A 60 11.10 12.63 6.50
N LEU A 61 10.73 11.63 7.28
CA LEU A 61 9.36 11.40 7.73
C LEU A 61 9.30 11.65 9.23
N LYS A 62 8.38 12.50 9.68
CA LYS A 62 8.09 12.73 11.09
C LYS A 62 6.67 12.29 11.40
N TYR A 63 6.54 11.44 12.42
CA TYR A 63 5.24 11.01 12.94
C TYR A 63 5.29 10.96 14.46
N GLY A 64 4.45 11.77 15.12
CA GLY A 64 4.54 11.98 16.57
C GLY A 64 5.94 12.50 16.99
N PRO A 65 6.58 11.91 18.01
CA PRO A 65 7.91 12.30 18.47
C PRO A 65 9.05 11.75 17.59
N GLU A 66 8.78 10.79 16.71
CA GLU A 66 9.80 10.10 15.94
C GLU A 66 10.06 10.77 14.59
N VAL A 67 11.33 10.76 14.19
CA VAL A 67 11.80 11.21 12.87
C VAL A 67 12.72 10.14 12.30
N ILE A 68 12.52 9.80 11.03
CA ILE A 68 13.36 8.84 10.29
C ILE A 68 13.84 9.43 8.98
N SER A 69 15.02 9.03 8.53
CA SER A 69 15.49 9.24 7.16
C SER A 69 15.18 8.03 6.30
N SER A 70 14.93 8.22 5.00
CA SER A 70 14.85 7.10 4.05
C SER A 70 16.16 6.29 4.00
N GLU A 71 17.29 6.91 4.34
CA GLU A 71 18.61 6.26 4.39
C GLU A 71 18.77 5.28 5.55
N ASP A 72 17.96 5.42 6.61
CA ASP A 72 17.96 4.53 7.78
C ASP A 72 17.18 3.24 7.50
N VAL A 73 16.25 3.28 6.53
CA VAL A 73 15.35 2.17 6.21
C VAL A 73 16.13 1.01 5.61
N LYS A 74 16.03 -0.16 6.25
CA LYS A 74 16.58 -1.43 5.78
C LYS A 74 15.61 -2.20 4.89
N ALA A 75 14.33 -2.16 5.26
CA ALA A 75 13.26 -2.85 4.55
C ALA A 75 11.92 -2.18 4.82
N VAL A 76 10.96 -2.48 3.94
CA VAL A 76 9.59 -1.99 4.01
C VAL A 76 8.66 -3.18 4.05
N TRP A 77 7.74 -3.18 5.01
CA TRP A 77 6.56 -4.03 4.99
C TRP A 77 5.37 -3.18 4.54
N MET A 78 4.96 -3.37 3.29
CA MET A 78 3.74 -2.81 2.74
C MET A 78 2.56 -3.66 3.23
N ARG A 79 1.99 -3.31 4.38
CA ARG A 79 0.81 -4.01 4.91
C ARG A 79 -0.45 -3.49 4.25
N ARG A 80 -0.68 -2.18 4.30
CA ARG A 80 -1.83 -1.48 3.69
C ARG A 80 -1.42 -0.07 3.33
N ILE A 81 -1.93 0.41 2.20
CA ILE A 81 -1.85 1.83 1.83
C ILE A 81 -3.29 2.31 1.77
N TRP A 82 -3.64 3.23 2.66
CA TRP A 82 -4.90 3.95 2.65
C TRP A 82 -4.71 5.36 2.10
N GLU A 83 -5.78 5.89 1.52
CA GLU A 83 -5.82 7.26 1.02
C GLU A 83 -5.67 8.26 2.18
N PRO A 84 -5.02 9.41 1.93
CA PRO A 84 -4.97 10.54 2.86
C PRO A 84 -6.35 10.90 3.43
N ASN A 85 -6.47 10.93 4.76
CA ASN A 85 -7.69 11.42 5.41
C ASN A 85 -7.52 12.91 5.74
N LEU A 86 -8.18 13.77 4.95
CA LEU A 86 -8.12 15.23 5.10
C LEU A 86 -9.15 15.79 6.10
N GLY A 87 -9.98 14.93 6.70
CA GLY A 87 -11.12 15.35 7.52
C GLY A 87 -12.20 16.06 6.70
N GLU A 88 -13.22 16.59 7.40
CA GLU A 88 -14.40 17.19 6.76
C GLU A 88 -14.29 18.72 6.57
N ASN A 89 -13.24 19.35 7.10
CA ASN A 89 -13.14 20.81 7.18
C ASN A 89 -12.45 21.47 5.97
N LEU A 90 -11.99 20.69 5.00
CA LEU A 90 -11.37 21.22 3.79
C LEU A 90 -12.45 21.47 2.72
N ASP A 91 -12.42 22.64 2.09
CA ASP A 91 -13.29 22.98 0.97
C ASP A 91 -13.22 21.87 -0.10
N PRO A 92 -14.37 21.32 -0.55
CA PRO A 92 -14.42 20.26 -1.56
C PRO A 92 -13.59 20.54 -2.81
N GLN A 93 -13.47 21.81 -3.22
CA GLN A 93 -12.68 22.17 -4.41
C GLN A 93 -11.17 21.90 -4.26
N PHE A 94 -10.66 21.89 -3.02
CA PHE A 94 -9.26 21.62 -2.72
C PHE A 94 -9.01 20.17 -2.29
N GLN A 95 -10.05 19.43 -1.87
CA GLN A 95 -9.89 18.04 -1.40
C GLN A 95 -9.23 17.14 -2.43
N GLU A 96 -9.72 17.12 -3.67
CA GLU A 96 -9.17 16.26 -4.71
C GLU A 96 -7.69 16.61 -5.00
N SER A 97 -7.36 17.90 -5.07
CA SER A 97 -5.98 18.33 -5.29
C SER A 97 -5.07 17.96 -4.12
N CYS A 98 -5.53 18.13 -2.88
CA CYS A 98 -4.76 17.74 -1.69
C CYS A 98 -4.55 16.22 -1.63
N ILE A 99 -5.55 15.40 -1.96
CA ILE A 99 -5.40 13.93 -2.03
C ILE A 99 -4.39 13.58 -3.12
N ARG A 100 -4.54 14.13 -4.33
CA ARG A 100 -3.65 13.86 -5.47
C ARG A 100 -2.19 14.22 -5.15
N GLU A 101 -1.93 15.43 -4.64
CA GLU A 101 -0.58 15.87 -4.28
C GLU A 101 0.00 15.04 -3.12
N SER A 102 -0.85 14.61 -2.19
CA SER A 102 -0.43 13.74 -1.10
C SER A 102 0.00 12.37 -1.62
N LEU A 103 -0.79 11.75 -2.49
CA LEU A 103 -0.45 10.47 -3.13
C LEU A 103 0.81 10.58 -4.00
N ALA A 104 0.98 11.69 -4.74
CA ALA A 104 2.20 11.96 -5.51
C ALA A 104 3.43 12.08 -4.59
N THR A 105 3.30 12.78 -3.47
CA THR A 105 4.36 12.94 -2.48
C THR A 105 4.76 11.60 -1.84
N LEU A 106 3.78 10.77 -1.47
CA LEU A 106 4.03 9.41 -0.97
C LEU A 106 4.68 8.53 -2.04
N SER A 107 4.27 8.66 -3.30
CA SER A 107 4.89 7.95 -4.42
C SER A 107 6.38 8.29 -4.55
N GLY A 108 6.75 9.56 -4.35
CA GLY A 108 8.15 9.98 -4.28
C GLY A 108 8.91 9.34 -3.12
N LEU A 109 8.30 9.21 -1.94
CA LEU A 109 8.90 8.48 -0.82
C LEU A 109 9.14 7.01 -1.17
N TRP A 110 8.16 6.35 -1.77
CA TRP A 110 8.29 4.94 -2.18
C TRP A 110 9.44 4.73 -3.16
N ASP A 111 9.59 5.62 -4.14
CA ASP A 111 10.71 5.57 -5.09
C ASP A 111 12.07 5.81 -4.41
N SER A 112 12.12 6.70 -3.41
CA SER A 112 13.34 6.90 -2.61
C SER A 112 13.81 5.62 -1.90
N LEU A 113 12.88 4.68 -1.66
CA LEU A 113 13.09 3.39 -1.00
C LEU A 113 13.23 2.23 -2.01
N ARG A 114 13.42 2.50 -3.31
CA ARG A 114 13.59 1.45 -4.35
C ARG A 114 14.79 0.51 -4.12
N GLY A 115 15.79 0.96 -3.37
CA GLY A 115 17.02 0.21 -3.08
C GLY A 115 16.94 -0.73 -1.88
N VAL A 116 15.80 -0.77 -1.16
CA VAL A 116 15.63 -1.61 0.03
C VAL A 116 14.70 -2.79 -0.24
N ARG A 117 14.64 -3.76 0.67
CA ARG A 117 13.75 -4.91 0.51
C ARG A 117 12.29 -4.51 0.79
N TRP A 118 11.38 -4.86 -0.11
CA TRP A 118 9.94 -4.67 0.06
C TRP A 118 9.22 -6.00 0.25
N ILE A 119 8.24 -6.01 1.15
CA ILE A 119 7.29 -7.11 1.36
C ILE A 119 5.88 -6.51 1.33
N ASP A 120 5.12 -6.58 0.25
CA ASP A 120 5.55 -6.96 -1.10
C ASP A 120 6.04 -5.74 -1.89
N ASP A 121 6.69 -6.00 -3.02
CA ASP A 121 7.00 -4.99 -4.03
C ASP A 121 5.71 -4.33 -4.55
N LEU A 122 5.68 -2.99 -4.59
CA LEU A 122 4.48 -2.21 -4.94
C LEU A 122 3.94 -2.52 -6.33
N ALA A 123 4.80 -2.66 -7.33
CA ALA A 123 4.37 -2.92 -8.70
C ALA A 123 3.78 -4.34 -8.82
N LYS A 124 4.41 -5.32 -8.16
CA LYS A 124 3.90 -6.70 -8.11
C LYS A 124 2.58 -6.79 -7.35
N ALA A 125 2.45 -6.10 -6.22
CA ALA A 125 1.21 -6.03 -5.45
C ALA A 125 0.07 -5.39 -6.27
N GLY A 126 0.35 -4.27 -6.96
CA GLY A 126 -0.60 -3.63 -7.87
C GLY A 126 -1.06 -4.56 -8.99
N ALA A 127 -0.11 -5.25 -9.65
CA ALA A 127 -0.44 -6.22 -10.69
C ALA A 127 -1.20 -7.45 -10.14
N ALA A 128 -1.02 -7.80 -8.87
CA ALA A 128 -1.75 -8.87 -8.22
C ALA A 128 -3.19 -8.48 -7.88
N ASN A 129 -3.55 -7.20 -7.77
CA ASN A 129 -4.92 -6.75 -7.49
C ASN A 129 -5.91 -7.00 -8.64
N ASN A 130 -5.43 -7.26 -9.86
CA ASN A 130 -6.30 -7.56 -11.00
C ASN A 130 -6.89 -8.98 -10.86
N LYS A 131 -8.14 -9.08 -10.41
CA LYS A 131 -8.87 -10.35 -10.23
C LYS A 131 -9.01 -11.15 -11.52
N GLN A 132 -9.11 -10.50 -12.69
CA GLN A 132 -9.17 -11.21 -13.98
C GLN A 132 -7.82 -11.86 -14.29
N ARG A 133 -6.70 -11.18 -14.00
CA ARG A 133 -5.35 -11.73 -14.10
C ARG A 133 -5.17 -12.91 -13.13
N GLN A 134 -5.65 -12.80 -11.90
CA GLN A 134 -5.59 -13.90 -10.92
C GLN A 134 -6.29 -15.16 -11.46
N LEU A 135 -7.51 -15.03 -11.99
CA LEU A 135 -8.27 -16.15 -12.56
C LEU A 135 -7.54 -16.79 -13.75
N ARG A 136 -7.02 -15.96 -14.66
CA ARG A 136 -6.25 -16.43 -15.82
C ARG A 136 -5.00 -17.21 -15.40
N VAL A 137 -4.17 -16.63 -14.55
CA VAL A 137 -2.92 -17.26 -14.08
C VAL A 137 -3.21 -18.54 -13.30
N ALA A 138 -4.23 -18.55 -12.44
CA ALA A 138 -4.64 -19.75 -11.70
C ALA A 138 -5.02 -20.90 -12.65
N SER A 139 -5.80 -20.60 -13.71
CA SER A 139 -6.14 -21.58 -14.74
C SER A 139 -4.91 -22.08 -15.51
N GLU A 140 -4.00 -21.18 -15.91
CA GLU A 140 -2.77 -21.50 -16.65
C GLU A 140 -1.83 -22.43 -15.86
N VAL A 141 -1.80 -22.33 -14.52
CA VAL A 141 -0.98 -23.19 -13.66
C VAL A 141 -1.71 -24.43 -13.15
N GLY A 142 -2.93 -24.70 -13.64
CA GLY A 142 -3.70 -25.91 -13.33
C GLY A 142 -4.51 -25.88 -12.03
N LEU A 143 -4.72 -24.70 -11.43
CA LEU A 143 -5.65 -24.56 -10.31
C LEU A 143 -7.10 -24.56 -10.81
N VAL A 144 -7.97 -25.20 -10.04
CA VAL A 144 -9.41 -25.18 -10.30
C VAL A 144 -9.96 -23.80 -9.91
N ILE A 145 -10.61 -23.14 -10.88
CA ILE A 145 -11.31 -21.86 -10.68
C ILE A 145 -12.82 -22.03 -10.91
N PRO A 146 -13.68 -21.24 -10.25
CA PRO A 146 -15.10 -21.21 -10.61
C PRO A 146 -15.28 -20.60 -12.00
N LYS A 147 -16.29 -21.08 -12.74
CA LYS A 147 -16.78 -20.36 -13.93
C LYS A 147 -17.12 -18.94 -13.51
N THR A 148 -16.54 -17.95 -14.19
CA THR A 148 -16.67 -16.54 -13.82
C THR A 148 -16.94 -15.71 -15.05
N LEU A 149 -17.95 -14.86 -14.99
CA LEU A 149 -18.25 -13.84 -15.99
C LEU A 149 -18.04 -12.46 -15.35
N ILE A 150 -17.35 -11.57 -16.07
CA ILE A 150 -17.27 -10.14 -15.76
C ILE A 150 -17.82 -9.42 -16.99
N THR A 151 -18.94 -8.73 -16.85
CA THR A 151 -19.63 -8.11 -18.00
C THR A 151 -20.44 -6.88 -17.60
N ASN A 152 -20.61 -5.95 -18.54
CA ASN A 152 -21.62 -4.89 -18.51
C ASN A 152 -22.76 -5.16 -19.52
N ASP A 153 -22.74 -6.30 -20.22
CA ASP A 153 -23.80 -6.75 -21.12
C ASP A 153 -24.84 -7.60 -20.37
N PRO A 154 -26.11 -7.17 -20.28
CA PRO A 154 -27.15 -7.91 -19.58
C PRO A 154 -27.53 -9.25 -20.25
N GLU A 155 -27.38 -9.40 -21.56
CA GLU A 155 -27.71 -10.67 -22.22
C GLU A 155 -26.68 -11.76 -21.87
N ALA A 156 -25.38 -11.40 -21.84
CA ALA A 156 -24.33 -12.30 -21.38
C ALA A 156 -24.57 -12.82 -19.95
N VAL A 157 -25.16 -12.01 -19.06
CA VAL A 157 -25.54 -12.45 -17.71
C VAL A 157 -26.63 -13.52 -17.75
N LYS A 158 -27.68 -13.33 -18.56
CA LYS A 158 -28.77 -14.29 -18.71
C LYS A 158 -28.27 -15.62 -19.26
N GLU A 159 -27.43 -15.57 -20.30
CA GLU A 159 -26.80 -16.76 -20.87
C GLU A 159 -25.97 -17.51 -19.84
N PHE A 160 -25.11 -16.79 -19.11
CA PHE A 160 -24.25 -17.39 -18.10
C PHE A 160 -25.04 -18.02 -16.95
N PHE A 161 -26.13 -17.40 -16.50
CA PHE A 161 -27.03 -17.97 -15.49
C PHE A 161 -27.58 -19.34 -15.92
N GLN A 162 -27.97 -19.47 -17.20
CA GLN A 162 -28.40 -20.75 -17.77
C GLN A 162 -27.24 -21.75 -17.86
N GLN A 163 -26.05 -21.31 -18.31
CA GLN A 163 -24.85 -22.16 -18.40
C GLN A 163 -24.43 -22.77 -17.05
N VAL A 164 -24.63 -22.04 -15.95
CA VAL A 164 -24.35 -22.51 -14.58
C VAL A 164 -25.58 -23.10 -13.88
N LYS A 165 -26.67 -23.35 -14.61
CA LYS A 165 -27.90 -24.00 -14.12
C LYS A 165 -28.47 -23.31 -12.88
N GLY A 166 -28.49 -21.98 -12.89
CA GLY A 166 -29.00 -21.15 -11.81
C GLY A 166 -28.10 -21.04 -10.57
N LYS A 167 -26.93 -21.68 -10.55
CA LYS A 167 -25.95 -21.61 -9.44
C LYS A 167 -24.99 -20.44 -9.62
N MET A 168 -25.54 -19.23 -9.70
CA MET A 168 -24.79 -18.00 -9.87
C MET A 168 -24.75 -17.19 -8.58
N VAL A 169 -23.60 -16.60 -8.27
CA VAL A 169 -23.44 -15.59 -7.22
C VAL A 169 -22.82 -14.34 -7.84
N THR A 170 -23.11 -13.18 -7.27
CA THR A 170 -22.52 -11.91 -7.69
C THR A 170 -21.72 -11.28 -6.56
N LYS A 171 -20.75 -10.43 -6.92
CA LYS A 171 -19.93 -9.65 -6.00
C LYS A 171 -19.56 -8.32 -6.64
N LEU A 172 -19.47 -7.28 -5.82
CA LEU A 172 -18.98 -5.96 -6.19
C LEU A 172 -17.45 -5.88 -5.96
#